data_AF-A0A2N7YAR9-F1
#
_entry.id   AF-A0A2N7YAR9-F1
#
_cell.length_a   1.000
_cell.length_b   1.000
_cell.length_c   1.000
_cell.angle_alpha   90.00
_cell.angle_beta   90.00
_cell.angle_gamma   90.00
#
_symmetry.space_group_name_H-M   'P 1'
#
loop_
_entity.id
_entity.type
_entity.pdbx_description
1 polymer ?
#
loop_
_entity_poly.entity_id
_entity_poly.type
_entity_poly.pdbx_seq_one_letter_code
_entity_poly.pdbx_strand_id
1 'polypeptide(L)'
;DIGLNSLDGETFDRVVELLRDDSRSLCLVAAATGHALLDYFRLLVRYYRRDVILLDSTDRMAHQLIDLPDNAILLASVFDRHSRMVE
;
A
#
# COMPACT_ATOMS: atom_id res chain seq x y z
N ASP A 1 -18.67 -10.10 -7.74
CA ASP A 1 -17.60 -11.07 -8.03
C ASP A 1 -16.31 -10.48 -7.48
N ILE A 2 -15.66 -11.14 -6.52
CA ILE A 2 -14.40 -10.64 -5.93
C ILE A 2 -13.29 -11.47 -6.56
N GLY A 3 -12.69 -10.96 -7.63
CA GLY A 3 -11.66 -11.66 -8.39
C GLY A 3 -10.98 -10.70 -9.36
N LEU A 4 -9.89 -11.12 -10.02
CA LEU A 4 -9.13 -10.23 -10.92
C LEU A 4 -9.98 -9.64 -12.05
N ASN A 5 -11.07 -10.31 -12.44
CA ASN A 5 -12.00 -9.84 -13.47
C ASN A 5 -12.87 -8.65 -13.02
N SER A 6 -12.90 -8.32 -11.73
CA SER A 6 -13.59 -7.13 -11.21
C SER A 6 -12.69 -5.89 -11.15
N LEU A 7 -11.43 -6.00 -11.56
CA LEU A 7 -10.53 -4.86 -11.64
C LEU A 7 -10.91 -3.98 -12.83
N ASP A 8 -11.16 -2.71 -12.55
CA ASP A 8 -11.29 -1.70 -13.60
C ASP A 8 -9.91 -1.41 -14.20
N GLY A 9 -9.80 -1.56 -15.53
CA GLY A 9 -8.53 -1.40 -16.25
C GLY A 9 -7.98 0.02 -16.17
N GLU A 10 -8.85 1.03 -16.27
CA GLU A 10 -8.41 2.43 -16.19
C GLU A 10 -7.85 2.76 -14.79
N THR A 11 -8.54 2.30 -13.74
CA THR A 11 -8.07 2.43 -12.36
C THR A 11 -6.75 1.71 -12.15
N PHE A 12 -6.60 0.49 -12.70
CA PHE A 12 -5.34 -0.25 -12.63
C PHE A 12 -4.18 0.52 -13.29
N ASP A 13 -4.38 1.03 -14.50
CA ASP A 13 -3.36 1.80 -15.23
C ASP A 13 -2.96 3.07 -14.45
N ARG A 14 -3.92 3.79 -13.87
CA ARG A 14 -3.65 4.96 -13.01
C ARG A 14 -2.80 4.59 -11.78
N VAL A 15 -3.09 3.46 -11.13
CA VAL A 15 -2.29 2.98 -10.00
C VAL A 15 -0.88 2.62 -10.45
N VAL A 16 -0.72 1.95 -11.60
CA VAL A 16 0.60 1.64 -12.17
C VAL A 16 1.40 2.91 -12.41
N GLU A 17 0.81 3.94 -13.01
CA GLU A 17 1.49 5.23 -13.23
C GLU A 17 1.92 5.90 -11.93
N LEU A 18 1.11 5.84 -10.88
CA LEU A 18 1.52 6.31 -9.54
C LEU A 18 2.68 5.49 -8.96
N LEU A 19 2.64 4.16 -9.11
CA LEU A 19 3.69 3.30 -8.55
C LEU A 19 5.03 3.42 -9.29
N ARG A 20 4.99 3.74 -10.59
CA ARG A 20 6.18 3.97 -11.43
C ARG A 20 6.91 5.28 -11.13
N ASP A 21 6.26 6.22 -10.45
CA ASP A 21 6.84 7.51 -10.10
C ASP A 21 7.85 7.39 -8.95
N ASP A 22 9.13 7.18 -9.29
CA ASP A 22 10.26 7.10 -8.35
C ASP A 22 10.73 8.48 -7.84
N SER A 23 10.07 9.58 -8.24
CA SER A 23 10.38 10.92 -7.69
C SER A 23 9.76 11.16 -6.31
N ARG A 24 8.81 10.33 -5.90
CA ARG A 24 8.08 10.38 -4.63
C ARG A 24 8.39 9.15 -3.79
N SER A 25 8.30 9.25 -2.48
CA SER A 25 8.38 8.08 -1.59
C SER A 25 7.15 7.18 -1.75
N LEU A 26 7.32 5.87 -1.76
CA LEU A 26 6.22 4.90 -1.67
C LEU A 26 6.04 4.45 -0.24
N CYS A 27 4.93 4.81 0.37
CA CYS A 27 4.53 4.36 1.68
C CYS A 27 3.55 3.19 1.56
N LEU A 28 3.83 2.09 2.26
CA LEU A 28 3.03 0.87 2.28
C LEU A 28 2.44 0.71 3.68
N VAL A 29 1.15 0.39 3.77
CA VAL A 29 0.50 0.11 5.05
C VAL A 29 -0.51 -1.01 4.91
N ALA A 30 -0.50 -1.94 5.85
CA ALA A 30 -1.52 -2.97 5.94
C ALA A 30 -1.75 -3.42 7.37
N ALA A 31 -2.98 -3.85 7.64
CA ALA A 31 -3.36 -4.43 8.92
C ALA A 31 -3.11 -5.95 8.94
N ALA A 32 -2.78 -6.47 10.14
CA ALA A 32 -2.69 -7.89 10.43
C ALA A 32 -1.86 -8.69 9.39
N THR A 33 -2.43 -9.76 8.82
CA THR A 33 -1.75 -10.63 7.84
C THR A 33 -1.39 -9.91 6.54
N GLY A 34 -2.04 -8.78 6.22
CA GLY A 34 -1.70 -7.96 5.06
C GLY A 34 -0.30 -7.33 5.18
N HIS A 35 0.20 -7.11 6.39
CA HIS A 35 1.53 -6.54 6.62
C HIS A 35 2.64 -7.44 6.06
N ALA A 36 2.57 -8.75 6.29
CA ALA A 36 3.55 -9.70 5.75
C ALA A 36 3.53 -9.75 4.21
N LEU A 37 2.35 -9.62 3.60
CA LEU A 37 2.22 -9.55 2.14
C LEU A 37 2.83 -8.26 1.57
N LEU A 38 2.58 -7.11 2.21
CA LEU A 38 3.18 -5.86 1.79
C LEU A 38 4.68 -5.78 2.04
N ASP A 39 5.21 -6.44 3.08
CA ASP A 39 6.66 -6.53 3.26
C ASP A 39 7.30 -7.37 2.15
N TYR A 40 6.68 -8.49 1.77
CA TYR A 40 7.14 -9.27 0.61
C TYR A 40 7.09 -8.43 -0.68
N PHE A 41 5.98 -7.73 -0.92
CA PHE A 41 5.86 -6.82 -2.07
C PHE A 41 6.92 -5.70 -2.03
N ARG A 42 7.19 -5.12 -0.86
CA ARG A 42 8.24 -4.11 -0.67
C ARG A 42 9.59 -4.63 -1.12
N LEU A 43 9.96 -5.85 -0.73
CA LEU A 43 11.24 -6.45 -1.14
C LEU A 43 11.35 -6.53 -2.66
N LEU A 44 10.27 -6.87 -3.37
CA LEU A 44 10.23 -6.92 -4.83
C LEU A 44 10.30 -5.52 -5.46
N VAL A 45 9.54 -4.55 -4.95
CA VAL A 45 9.49 -3.20 -5.52
C VAL A 45 10.81 -2.45 -5.33
N ARG A 46 11.55 -2.72 -4.26
CA ARG A 46 12.85 -2.09 -4.00
C ARG A 46 13.93 -2.38 -5.06
N TYR A 47 13.72 -3.36 -5.93
CA TYR A 47 14.57 -3.57 -7.11
C TYR A 47 14.40 -2.46 -8.17
N TYR A 48 13.24 -1.82 -8.20
CA TYR A 48 12.86 -0.84 -9.21
C TYR A 48 12.66 0.56 -8.65
N ARG A 49 12.40 0.68 -7.34
CA ARG A 49 12.11 1.94 -6.66
C ARG A 49 13.01 2.12 -5.45
N ARG A 50 13.62 3.31 -5.31
CA ARG A 50 14.64 3.53 -4.27
C ARG A 50 14.05 3.75 -2.89
N ASP A 51 12.97 4.52 -2.81
CA ASP A 51 12.39 4.96 -1.55
C ASP A 51 11.03 4.30 -1.30
N VAL A 52 11.07 3.19 -0.57
CA VAL A 52 9.89 2.39 -0.21
C VAL A 52 9.88 2.16 1.30
N ILE A 53 8.88 2.73 1.97
CA ILE A 53 8.69 2.75 3.40
C ILE A 53 7.51 1.82 3.73
N LEU A 54 7.72 0.83 4.61
CA LEU A 54 6.61 0.06 5.19
C LEU A 54 6.32 0.64 6.57
N LEU A 55 5.09 1.10 6.77
CA LEU A 55 4.63 1.53 8.08
C LEU A 55 4.50 0.32 9.00
N ASP A 56 5.04 0.48 10.21
CA ASP A 56 5.07 -0.50 11.28
C ASP A 56 3.67 -0.65 11.90
N SER A 57 3.56 -1.42 12.98
CA SER A 57 2.31 -1.61 13.71
C SER A 57 1.66 -0.29 14.13
N THR A 58 0.35 -0.36 14.40
CA THR A 58 -0.53 0.81 14.66
C THR A 58 -0.01 1.75 15.74
N ASP A 59 0.75 1.26 16.72
CA ASP A 59 1.36 2.03 17.80
C ASP A 59 2.51 2.94 17.34
N ARG A 60 3.20 2.60 16.25
CA ARG A 60 4.33 3.37 15.70
C ARG A 60 3.99 4.14 14.43
N MET A 61 2.92 3.72 13.74
CA MET A 61 2.48 4.31 12.48
C MET A 61 2.29 5.83 12.56
N ALA A 62 1.71 6.35 13.65
CA ALA A 62 1.51 7.79 13.81
C ALA A 62 2.83 8.58 13.82
N HIS A 63 3.88 8.04 14.43
CA HIS A 63 5.21 8.64 14.44
C HIS A 63 5.91 8.53 13.08
N GLN A 64 5.66 7.49 12.30
CA GLN A 64 6.24 7.37 10.98
C GLN A 64 5.53 8.25 9.94
N LEU A 65 4.23 8.48 10.10
CA LEU A 65 3.44 9.33 9.20
C LEU A 65 3.86 10.79 9.25
N ILE A 66 4.25 11.31 10.42
CA ILE A 66 4.68 12.72 10.56
C ILE A 66 6.02 12.99 9.85
N ASP A 67 6.83 11.95 9.65
CA ASP A 67 8.12 12.05 8.97
C ASP A 67 8.03 11.83 7.44
N LEU A 68 6.82 11.56 6.91
CA LEU A 68 6.64 11.37 5.48
C LEU A 68 6.68 12.71 4.71
N PRO A 69 7.26 12.72 3.51
CA PRO A 69 7.14 13.87 2.61
C PRO A 69 5.68 14.15 2.25
N ASP A 70 5.31 15.43 2.14
CA ASP A 70 3.95 15.88 1.80
C ASP A 70 3.41 15.29 0.48
N ASN A 71 4.31 14.90 -0.42
CA ASN A 71 3.97 14.32 -1.71
C ASN A 71 4.10 12.78 -1.74
N ALA A 72 4.30 12.09 -0.62
CA ALA A 72 4.42 10.64 -0.60
C ALA A 72 3.16 9.95 -1.17
N ILE A 73 3.36 8.80 -1.82
CA ILE A 73 2.27 7.95 -2.30
C ILE A 73 1.97 6.90 -1.24
N LEU A 74 0.73 6.82 -0.78
CA LEU A 74 0.28 5.79 0.16
C LEU A 74 -0.45 4.66 -0.58
N LEU A 75 0.09 3.44 -0.48
CA LEU A 75 -0.60 2.20 -0.88
C LEU A 75 -1.03 1.45 0.38
N ALA A 76 -2.34 1.52 0.67
CA ALA A 76 -2.95 0.84 1.80
C ALA A 76 -3.63 -0.45 1.36
N SER A 77 -3.40 -1.53 2.10
CA SER A 77 -4.13 -2.79 1.94
C SER A 77 -4.90 -3.12 3.21
N VAL A 78 -6.21 -3.25 3.07
CA VAL A 78 -7.11 -3.64 4.14
C VAL A 78 -7.79 -4.94 3.72
N PHE A 79 -7.52 -6.00 4.47
CA PHE A 79 -8.27 -7.24 4.35
C PHE A 79 -9.33 -7.28 5.45
N ASP A 80 -10.58 -7.03 5.09
CA ASP A 80 -11.69 -7.26 6.00
C ASP A 80 -12.19 -8.70 5.85
N ARG A 81 -11.96 -9.51 6.90
CA ARG A 81 -12.50 -10.87 6.98
C ARG A 81 -14.01 -10.90 7.19
N HIS A 82 -14.63 -9.78 7.54
CA HIS A 82 -16.07 -9.62 7.68
C HIS A 82 -16.56 -8.66 6.60
N SER A 83 -16.65 -9.13 5.36
CA SER A 83 -17.16 -8.35 4.21
C SER A 83 -18.66 -7.98 4.30
N ARG A 84 -19.25 -7.97 5.51
CA ARG A 84 -20.61 -7.48 5.78
C ARG A 84 -20.55 -6.57 6.99
N MET A 85 -20.96 -5.30 6.80
CA MET A 85 -21.48 -4.51 7.91
C MET A 85 -22.55 -5.36 8.60
N VAL A 86 -22.34 -5.66 9.88
CA VAL A 86 -23.42 -6.09 10.76
C VAL A 86 -24.13 -4.80 11.16
N GLU A 87 -25.39 -4.66 10.75
CA GLU A 87 -26.31 -3.65 11.31
C GLU A 87 -26.55 -3.90 12.80
#